data_AF-A0A7C1JPF7-F1
#
_entry.id   AF-A0A7C1JPF7-F1
#
_cell.length_a   1.000
_cell.length_b   1.000
_cell.length_c   1.000
_cell.angle_alpha   90.00
_cell.angle_beta   90.00
_cell.angle_gamma   90.00
#
_symmetry.space_group_name_H-M   'P 1'
#
loop_
_entity.id
_entity.type
_entity.pdbx_description
1 polymer ?
#
loop_
_entity_poly.entity_id
_entity_poly.type
_entity_poly.pdbx_seq_one_letter_code
_entity_poly.pdbx_strand_id
1 'polypeptide(L)'
;MSQPIVALVGRPNVGKSALFNRLVGERLAIVQDQPGTTRDRLYAQADWAGRSFTVIDTGGLLAAPTDDLSRQVQAQAQLAIAEADVVVFVVDVLAGLVADDWAVADVLRRSAKPVI
;
A
#
# COMPACT_ATOMS: atom_id res chain seq x y z
N MET A 1 -2.38 13.13 19.07
CA MET A 1 -2.93 11.91 18.45
C MET A 1 -2.14 11.68 17.17
N SER A 2 -1.70 10.45 16.90
CA SER A 2 -1.07 10.11 15.61
C SER A 2 -2.09 10.32 14.49
N GLN A 3 -1.64 10.82 13.34
CA GLN A 3 -2.50 10.90 12.15
C GLN A 3 -2.85 9.48 11.67
N PRO A 4 -4.08 9.25 11.18
CA PRO A 4 -4.46 7.95 10.64
C PRO A 4 -3.55 7.52 9.50
N ILE A 5 -3.29 6.22 9.40
CA ILE A 5 -2.48 5.63 8.34
C ILE A 5 -3.37 4.92 7.33
N VAL A 6 -3.27 5.33 6.06
CA VAL A 6 -3.95 4.70 4.92
C VAL A 6 -2.92 3.98 4.06
N ALA A 7 -3.01 2.66 3.95
CA ALA A 7 -2.12 1.89 3.09
C ALA A 7 -2.79 1.56 1.76
N LEU A 8 -2.07 1.81 0.66
CA LEU A 8 -2.46 1.36 -0.68
C LEU A 8 -1.88 -0.04 -0.91
N VAL A 9 -2.74 -1.02 -1.12
CA VAL A 9 -2.37 -2.44 -1.31
C VAL A 9 -2.94 -2.94 -2.63
N GLY A 10 -2.23 -3.86 -3.28
CA GLY A 10 -2.65 -4.46 -4.55
C GLY A 10 -1.46 -5.04 -5.30
N ARG A 11 -1.73 -5.89 -6.30
CA ARG A 11 -0.66 -6.50 -7.12
C ARG A 11 0.21 -5.43 -7.81
N PRO A 12 1.40 -5.78 -8.33
CA PRO A 12 2.22 -4.84 -9.08
C PRO A 12 1.45 -4.20 -10.25
N ASN A 13 1.77 -2.93 -10.53
CA ASN A 13 1.28 -2.18 -11.70
C ASN A 13 -0.24 -1.90 -11.79
N VAL A 14 -1.02 -2.06 -10.71
CA VAL A 14 -2.46 -1.68 -10.68
C VAL A 14 -2.74 -0.18 -10.54
N GLY A 15 -1.69 0.66 -10.54
CA GLY A 15 -1.84 2.11 -10.40
C GLY A 15 -1.75 2.65 -8.97
N LYS A 16 -1.26 1.87 -7.99
CA LYS A 16 -1.05 2.32 -6.60
C LYS A 16 -0.26 3.63 -6.50
N SER A 17 0.89 3.71 -7.18
CA SER A 17 1.75 4.89 -7.12
C SER A 17 1.12 6.11 -7.81
N ALA A 18 0.29 5.90 -8.85
CA ALA A 18 -0.48 6.98 -9.45
C ALA A 18 -1.54 7.53 -8.47
N LEU A 19 -2.24 6.65 -7.75
CA LEU A 19 -3.17 7.04 -6.70
C LEU A 19 -2.46 7.74 -5.54
N PHE A 20 -1.32 7.20 -5.08
CA PHE A 20 -0.47 7.79 -4.06
C PHE A 20 -0.11 9.24 -4.43
N ASN A 21 0.48 9.45 -5.60
CA ASN A 21 0.89 10.78 -6.07
C ASN A 21 -0.30 11.74 -6.16
N ARG A 22 -1.48 11.24 -6.57
CA ARG A 22 -2.69 12.04 -6.63
C ARG A 22 -3.19 12.47 -5.25
N LEU A 23 -3.11 11.59 -4.25
CA LEU A 23 -3.52 11.88 -2.87
C LEU A 23 -2.57 12.87 -2.18
N VAL A 24 -1.28 12.79 -2.49
CA VAL A 24 -0.24 13.63 -1.88
C VAL A 24 -0.23 15.04 -2.47
N GLY A 25 -0.52 15.21 -3.76
CA GLY A 25 -0.51 16.52 -4.42
C GLY A 25 0.87 17.21 -4.43
N GLU A 26 0.90 18.55 -4.53
CA GLU A 26 2.15 19.34 -4.66
C GLU A 26 2.89 19.61 -3.34
N ARG A 27 2.27 19.37 -2.17
CA ARG A 27 2.89 19.64 -0.86
C ARG A 27 3.65 18.42 -0.35
N LEU A 28 4.81 18.14 -0.94
CA LEU A 28 5.64 17.01 -0.51
C LEU A 28 6.42 17.34 0.78
N ALA A 29 6.11 16.62 1.85
CA ALA A 29 7.11 16.16 2.81
C ALA A 29 7.11 14.63 2.72
N ILE A 30 7.93 14.07 1.82
CA ILE A 30 8.19 12.63 1.80
C ILE A 30 9.02 12.34 3.05
N VAL A 31 8.45 11.59 3.98
CA VAL A 31 9.17 11.15 5.17
C VAL A 31 9.80 9.80 4.83
N GLN A 32 11.09 9.81 4.54
CA GLN A 32 11.87 8.57 4.43
C GLN A 32 12.39 8.24 5.82
N ASP A 33 12.07 7.05 6.33
CA ASP A 33 12.57 6.61 7.61
C ASP A 33 14.07 6.23 7.54
N GLN A 34 14.76 6.37 8.68
CA GLN A 34 16.22 6.39 8.85
C GLN A 34 17.00 5.13 8.39
N PRO A 35 18.34 5.24 8.21
CA PRO A 35 19.18 4.14 7.73
C PRO A 35 19.26 2.98 8.74
N GLY A 36 18.80 1.79 8.36
CA GLY A 36 18.94 0.57 9.17
C GLY A 36 17.71 -0.35 9.18
N THR A 37 16.56 0.12 8.70
CA THR A 37 15.32 -0.66 8.63
C THR A 37 14.84 -0.78 7.18
N THR A 38 14.14 -1.88 6.89
CA THR A 38 13.82 -2.41 5.57
C THR A 38 13.36 -1.33 4.59
N ARG A 39 14.17 -1.16 3.54
CA ARG A 39 14.01 -0.16 2.48
C ARG A 39 12.66 -0.32 1.77
N ASP A 40 12.09 0.79 1.28
CA ASP A 40 11.15 0.83 0.13
C ASP A 40 9.63 0.98 0.37
N ARG A 41 9.21 1.56 1.50
CA ARG A 41 7.86 2.17 1.59
C ARG A 41 7.94 3.68 1.48
N LEU A 42 7.06 4.26 0.66
CA LEU A 42 6.92 5.70 0.54
C LEU A 42 5.82 6.16 1.49
N TYR A 43 6.20 7.03 2.43
CA TYR A 43 5.26 7.69 3.32
C TYR A 43 5.11 9.15 2.89
N ALA A 44 3.87 9.62 2.87
CA ALA A 44 3.59 11.02 2.63
C ALA A 44 2.36 11.47 3.40
N GLN A 45 2.34 12.76 3.73
CA GLN A 45 1.15 13.41 4.26
C GLN A 45 0.20 13.75 3.11
N ALA A 46 -1.08 13.42 3.30
CA ALA A 46 -2.15 13.73 2.37
C ALA A 46 -3.28 14.45 3.12
N ASP A 47 -4.01 15.31 2.42
CA ASP A 47 -5.27 15.88 2.90
C ASP A 47 -6.35 15.62 1.87
N TRP A 48 -7.47 15.05 2.33
CA TRP A 48 -8.65 14.85 1.49
C TRP A 48 -9.89 15.33 2.23
N ALA A 49 -10.60 16.28 1.62
CA ALA A 49 -11.80 16.88 2.19
C ALA A 49 -11.59 17.43 3.63
N GLY A 50 -10.43 18.04 3.90
CA GLY A 50 -10.09 18.61 5.19
C GLY A 50 -9.72 17.59 6.26
N ARG A 51 -9.45 16.34 5.86
CA ARG A 51 -8.95 15.28 6.73
C ARG A 51 -7.53 14.94 6.33
N SER A 52 -6.59 15.19 7.23
CA SER A 52 -5.19 14.88 7.02
C SER A 52 -4.84 13.48 7.53
N PHE A 53 -4.06 12.73 6.77
CA PHE A 53 -3.64 11.36 7.07
C PHE A 53 -2.28 11.06 6.43
N THR A 54 -1.60 10.03 6.92
CA THR A 54 -0.40 9.48 6.28
C THR A 54 -0.83 8.43 5.26
N VAL A 55 -0.39 8.55 4.02
CA VAL A 55 -0.56 7.52 2.99
C VAL A 55 0.73 6.75 2.79
N ILE A 56 0.61 5.44 2.58
CA ILE A 56 1.74 4.52 2.34
C ILE A 56 1.56 3.80 1.00
N ASP A 57 2.60 3.79 0.15
CA ASP A 57 2.69 2.89 -1.01
C ASP A 57 3.52 1.65 -0.67
N THR A 58 2.94 0.47 -0.92
CA THR A 58 3.49 -0.85 -0.60
C THR A 58 4.19 -1.51 -1.78
N GLY A 59 4.23 -0.86 -2.95
CA GLY A 59 4.68 -1.44 -4.21
C GLY A 59 6.17 -1.34 -4.55
N GLY A 60 7.02 -0.78 -3.67
CA GLY A 60 8.38 -0.35 -4.02
C GLY A 60 9.43 -1.45 -4.25
N LEU A 61 9.26 -2.65 -3.69
CA LEU A 61 10.16 -3.78 -3.94
C LEU A 61 9.39 -5.03 -4.34
N LEU A 62 9.58 -5.41 -5.59
CA LEU A 62 9.78 -6.82 -5.89
C LEU A 62 11.07 -7.23 -5.18
N ALA A 63 10.98 -8.05 -4.13
CA ALA A 63 12.15 -8.77 -3.66
C ALA A 63 12.67 -9.64 -4.82
N ALA A 64 13.97 -9.94 -4.82
CA ALA A 64 14.69 -10.57 -5.92
C ALA A 64 13.87 -11.59 -6.76
N PRO A 65 14.08 -11.66 -8.09
CA PRO A 65 13.27 -12.43 -9.05
C PRO A 65 13.25 -13.96 -8.83
N THR A 66 13.83 -14.44 -7.75
CA THR A 66 13.93 -15.84 -7.36
C THR A 66 12.80 -16.32 -6.45
N ASP A 67 12.02 -15.42 -5.85
CA ASP A 67 10.90 -15.77 -4.98
C ASP A 67 9.55 -15.72 -5.71
N ASP A 68 8.66 -16.61 -5.29
CA ASP A 68 7.28 -16.72 -5.75
C ASP A 68 6.55 -15.37 -5.59
N LEU A 69 6.22 -14.73 -6.72
CA LEU A 69 5.62 -13.39 -6.79
C LEU A 69 4.37 -13.29 -5.91
N SER A 70 3.55 -14.34 -5.87
CA SER A 70 2.33 -14.37 -5.06
C SER A 70 2.65 -14.34 -3.55
N ARG A 71 3.72 -15.01 -3.10
CA ARG A 71 4.17 -14.94 -1.70
C ARG A 71 4.68 -13.55 -1.32
N GLN A 72 5.41 -12.90 -2.23
CA GLN A 72 5.90 -11.53 -2.01
C GLN A 72 4.72 -10.55 -1.88
N VAL A 73 3.75 -10.67 -2.77
CA VAL A 73 2.54 -9.84 -2.77
C VAL A 73 1.75 -10.01 -1.47
N GLN A 74 1.61 -11.24 -0.96
CA GLN A 74 0.97 -11.50 0.33
C GLN A 74 1.76 -10.91 1.51
N ALA A 75 3.10 -11.03 1.51
CA ALA A 75 3.94 -10.46 2.55
C ALA A 75 3.83 -8.93 2.62
N GLN A 76 3.80 -8.26 1.47
CA GLN A 76 3.58 -6.81 1.40
C GLN A 76 2.20 -6.42 1.96
N ALA A 77 1.15 -7.17 1.63
CA ALA A 77 -0.17 -6.95 2.18
C ALA A 77 -0.20 -7.10 3.71
N GLN A 78 0.44 -8.13 4.26
CA GLN A 78 0.51 -8.35 5.72
C GLN A 78 1.20 -7.21 6.45
N LEU A 79 2.31 -6.71 5.91
CA LEU A 79 3.03 -5.60 6.52
C LEU A 79 2.21 -4.30 6.48
N ALA A 80 1.53 -4.06 5.36
CA ALA A 80 0.62 -2.93 5.21
C ALA A 80 -0.53 -2.97 6.22
N ILE A 81 -1.13 -4.15 6.42
CA ILE A 81 -2.20 -4.37 7.40
C ILE A 81 -1.73 -4.08 8.83
N ALA A 82 -0.48 -4.43 9.18
CA ALA A 82 0.04 -4.21 10.52
C ALA A 82 0.16 -2.72 10.88
N GLU A 83 0.51 -1.88 9.91
CA GLU A 83 0.76 -0.45 10.11
C GLU A 83 -0.47 0.43 9.82
N ALA A 84 -1.37 -0.01 8.95
CA ALA A 84 -2.50 0.80 8.51
C ALA A 84 -3.66 0.82 9.52
N ASP A 85 -4.32 1.96 9.62
CA ASP A 85 -5.65 2.06 10.24
C ASP A 85 -6.74 1.67 9.24
N VAL A 86 -6.54 1.96 7.94
CA VAL A 86 -7.42 1.60 6.83
C VAL A 86 -6.59 1.12 5.64
N VAL A 87 -7.01 0.06 4.98
CA VAL A 87 -6.39 -0.42 3.74
C VAL A 87 -7.28 -0.08 2.54
N VAL A 88 -6.68 0.46 1.48
CA VAL A 88 -7.33 0.64 0.18
C VAL A 88 -6.78 -0.41 -0.78
N PHE A 89 -7.63 -1.35 -1.18
CA PHE A 89 -7.25 -2.42 -2.09
C PHE A 89 -7.49 -2.00 -3.54
N VAL A 90 -6.40 -1.69 -4.24
CA VAL A 90 -6.42 -1.23 -5.62
C VAL A 90 -6.33 -2.41 -6.56
N VAL A 91 -7.29 -2.49 -7.49
CA VAL A 91 -7.34 -3.48 -8.57
C VAL A 91 -7.41 -2.78 -9.92
N ASP A 92 -6.96 -3.48 -10.96
CA ASP A 92 -6.94 -2.97 -12.33
C ASP A 92 -8.12 -3.56 -13.13
N VAL A 93 -9.03 -2.67 -13.52
CA VAL A 93 -10.25 -3.03 -14.24
C VAL A 93 -9.99 -3.54 -15.65
N LEU A 94 -8.90 -3.10 -16.30
CA LEU A 94 -8.61 -3.46 -17.69
C LEU A 94 -8.12 -4.91 -17.79
N ALA A 95 -7.31 -5.34 -16.82
CA ALA A 95 -6.85 -6.72 -16.73
C ALA A 95 -7.88 -7.67 -16.10
N GLY A 96 -8.88 -7.14 -15.38
CA GLY A 96 -9.78 -7.92 -14.54
C GLY A 96 -9.07 -8.49 -13.30
N LEU A 97 -9.78 -9.33 -12.55
CA LEU A 97 -9.24 -9.98 -11.36
C LEU A 97 -8.36 -11.17 -11.74
N VAL A 98 -7.12 -11.18 -11.26
CA VAL A 98 -6.17 -12.28 -11.46
C VAL A 98 -5.85 -13.00 -10.13
N ALA A 99 -5.09 -14.10 -10.20
CA ALA A 99 -4.77 -14.94 -9.04
C ALA A 99 -4.11 -14.14 -7.89
N ASP A 100 -3.23 -13.20 -8.21
CA ASP A 100 -2.58 -12.36 -7.20
C ASP A 100 -3.57 -11.43 -6.50
N ASP A 101 -4.61 -10.94 -7.18
CA ASP A 101 -5.64 -10.12 -6.55
C ASP A 101 -6.43 -10.94 -5.52
N TRP A 102 -6.75 -12.20 -5.85
CA TRP A 102 -7.40 -13.12 -4.92
C TRP A 102 -6.51 -13.46 -3.72
N ALA A 103 -5.22 -13.69 -3.96
CA ALA A 103 -4.25 -13.95 -2.89
C ALA A 103 -4.15 -12.77 -1.90
N VAL A 104 -4.12 -11.53 -2.41
CA VAL A 104 -4.16 -10.33 -1.57
C VAL A 104 -5.50 -10.24 -0.83
N ALA A 105 -6.61 -10.43 -1.53
CA ALA A 105 -7.94 -10.35 -0.93
C ALA A 105 -8.17 -11.39 0.18
N ASP A 106 -7.58 -12.58 0.07
CA ASP A 106 -7.61 -13.61 1.12
C ASP A 106 -6.88 -13.15 2.39
N VAL A 107 -5.72 -12.50 2.23
CA VAL A 107 -4.97 -11.94 3.36
C VAL A 107 -5.75 -10.78 3.99
N LEU A 108 -6.28 -9.86 3.18
CA LEU A 108 -7.03 -8.70 3.65
C LEU A 108 -8.32 -9.07 4.37
N ARG A 109 -9.08 -10.06 3.87
CA ARG A 109 -10.31 -10.53 4.53
C ARG A 109 -10.07 -11.17 5.90
N ARG A 110 -8.88 -11.71 6.12
CA ARG A 110 -8.48 -12.25 7.44
C ARG A 110 -7.99 -11.17 8.38
N SER A 111 -7.74 -9.95 7.88
CA SER A 111 -7.45 -8.80 8.72
C SER A 111 -8.71 -8.31 9.42
N ALA A 112 -8.55 -7.77 10.62
CA ALA A 112 -9.61 -7.05 11.33
C ALA A 112 -9.64 -5.55 10.94
N LYS A 113 -8.86 -5.15 9.93
CA LYS A 113 -8.76 -3.75 9.50
C LYS A 113 -9.89 -3.41 8.53
N PRO A 114 -10.45 -2.19 8.57
CA PRO A 114 -11.32 -1.71 7.51
C PRO A 114 -10.60 -1.76 6.15
N VAL A 115 -11.24 -2.37 5.16
CA VAL A 115 -10.75 -2.45 3.78
C VAL A 115 -11.76 -1.77 2.86
N ILE A 116 -11.25 -0.90 1.99
CA ILE A 116 -11.98 -0.24 0.90
C ILE A 116 -11.57 -0.86 -0.42
#